data_AF-A0A3M1Y081-F1
#
_entry.id   AF-A0A3M1Y081-F1
#
_cell.length_a   1.000
_cell.length_b   1.000
_cell.length_c   1.000
_cell.angle_alpha   90.00
_cell.angle_beta   90.00
_cell.angle_gamma   90.00
#
_symmetry.space_group_name_H-M   'P 1'
#
loop_
_entity.id
_entity.type
_entity.pdbx_description
1 polymer ?
#
loop_
_entity_poly.entity_id
_entity_poly.type
_entity_poly.pdbx_seq_one_letter_code
_entity_poly.pdbx_strand_id
1 'polypeptide(L)'
;HTYPSEVIDHTNEREMFFVNLDAFYTLAGEAIQSTLAHEFQHMIQYHQDPNEDTWMNEGFSTFTELYLGYTSANRYPAMFLPYPNTQLNTFGLSNDFRGVNYGAGFMFITYFYERYGVSGIQSLSETSENGLTAIDHILQKMNEPGVDEFFADWVLANYIQDQHTIYGYNTLNIDMRPPTQPLIDQAQVTGHQYATTYFELSPRSDNMTITLTMPDTIPLIPTDAYSGTQMWYSNRADTSDMTLTRAFDLTNVDSATLTYHIWYNIEEFWDYGYVLVSTDNGESWQFLSTDHTTTQNPFGNSYGMGYTGYSDGWVQESISLDQYVGQQILIRFEYITDDAVTEPGFAIDDIAIPEINYFSNFETDNGGWESAGWVLIDNILPQRAWVQVLQYDDNHTPHITRWLAEGNASWSLSLQPSYEKVIIAVSPFAPVTTVPIDYTLAVSYN
;
A
#
# COMPACT_ATOMS: atom_id res chain seq x y z
N HIS A 1 11.31 18.55 -2.00
CA HIS A 1 11.04 18.57 -3.46
C HIS A 1 11.46 19.87 -4.11
N THR A 2 11.92 19.77 -5.35
CA THR A 2 12.34 20.93 -6.16
C THR A 2 11.26 21.20 -7.19
N TYR A 3 10.30 22.07 -6.87
CA TYR A 3 9.26 22.45 -7.84
C TYR A 3 9.78 23.56 -8.77
N PRO A 4 9.41 23.55 -10.07
CA PRO A 4 9.71 24.65 -10.97
C PRO A 4 8.94 25.91 -10.59
N SER A 5 9.56 27.08 -10.79
CA SER A 5 8.94 28.38 -10.47
C SER A 5 7.70 28.69 -11.31
N GLU A 6 7.50 27.98 -12.42
CA GLU A 6 6.28 28.01 -13.22
C GLU A 6 5.07 27.34 -12.54
N VAL A 7 5.30 26.45 -11.56
CA VAL A 7 4.25 25.73 -10.83
C VAL A 7 4.07 26.28 -9.42
N ILE A 8 5.17 26.60 -8.73
CA ILE A 8 5.15 27.18 -7.38
C ILE A 8 5.97 28.48 -7.38
N ASP A 9 5.30 29.63 -7.41
CA ASP A 9 5.93 30.97 -7.50
C ASP A 9 6.95 31.29 -6.41
N HIS A 10 6.95 30.54 -5.30
CA HIS A 10 7.82 30.74 -4.12
C HIS A 10 8.83 29.59 -3.92
N THR A 11 8.97 28.70 -4.90
CA THR A 11 10.04 27.68 -4.90
C THR A 11 11.42 28.33 -4.94
N ASN A 12 12.40 27.68 -4.31
CA ASN A 12 13.81 28.07 -4.40
C ASN A 12 14.56 27.29 -5.48
N GLU A 13 13.91 26.34 -6.16
CA GLU A 13 14.48 25.41 -7.14
C GLU A 13 15.76 24.69 -6.64
N ARG A 14 15.83 24.41 -5.32
CA ARG A 14 16.98 23.75 -4.69
C ARG A 14 16.55 22.73 -3.64
N GLU A 15 17.27 21.62 -3.63
CA GLU A 15 17.21 20.67 -2.53
C GLU A 15 17.83 21.28 -1.26
N MET A 16 17.10 21.21 -0.16
CA MET A 16 17.53 21.77 1.12
C MET A 16 16.95 21.00 2.30
N PHE A 17 17.69 21.00 3.40
CA PHE A 17 17.17 20.63 4.71
C PHE A 17 16.54 21.84 5.38
N PHE A 18 15.31 21.69 5.84
CA PHE A 18 14.71 22.61 6.80
C PHE A 18 14.67 21.96 8.18
N VAL A 19 15.33 22.57 9.15
CA VAL A 19 15.40 22.06 10.52
C VAL A 19 14.74 23.08 11.44
N ASN A 20 13.56 22.75 11.97
CA ASN A 20 12.89 23.59 12.96
C ASN A 20 13.56 23.41 14.33
N LEU A 21 14.49 24.29 14.68
CA LEU A 21 15.20 24.25 15.96
C LEU A 21 14.27 24.27 17.18
N ASP A 22 13.04 24.76 17.04
CA ASP A 22 12.06 24.72 18.13
C ASP A 22 11.53 23.30 18.44
N ALA A 23 11.61 22.39 17.48
CA ALA A 23 11.34 20.97 17.69
C ALA A 23 12.53 20.23 18.33
N PHE A 24 13.73 20.83 18.34
CA PHE A 24 14.99 20.19 18.74
C PHE A 24 15.52 20.63 20.12
N TYR A 25 14.77 21.39 20.93
CA TYR A 25 15.24 21.92 22.22
C TYR A 25 15.74 20.86 23.23
N THR A 26 15.47 19.57 23.03
CA THR A 26 15.83 18.47 23.93
C THR A 26 16.64 17.33 23.28
N LEU A 27 16.90 17.38 21.96
CA LEU A 27 17.52 16.26 21.25
C LEU A 27 19.05 16.31 21.31
N ALA A 28 19.65 15.18 21.70
CA ALA A 28 21.11 15.00 21.72
C ALA A 28 21.68 15.05 20.29
N GLY A 29 22.97 15.35 20.16
CA GLY A 29 23.64 15.47 18.86
C GLY A 29 23.50 14.23 17.96
N GLU A 30 23.51 13.02 18.54
CA GLU A 30 23.34 11.76 17.79
C GLU A 30 21.94 11.62 17.17
N ALA A 31 20.88 12.02 17.89
CA ALA A 31 19.52 11.94 17.35
C ALA A 31 19.33 12.89 16.17
N ILE A 32 19.90 14.09 16.23
CA ILE A 32 19.89 15.05 15.12
C ILE A 32 20.66 14.49 13.92
N GLN A 33 21.83 13.90 14.16
CA GLN A 33 22.65 13.29 13.10
C GLN A 33 21.95 12.09 12.45
N SER A 34 21.25 11.27 13.25
CA SER A 34 20.41 10.17 12.79
C SER A 34 19.29 10.67 11.88
N THR A 35 18.53 11.69 12.31
CA THR A 35 17.50 12.31 11.47
C THR A 35 18.09 12.92 10.21
N LEU A 36 19.22 13.63 10.28
CA LEU A 36 19.85 14.18 9.07
C LEU A 36 20.29 13.09 8.08
N ALA A 37 20.72 11.92 8.57
CA ALA A 37 21.05 10.79 7.70
C ALA A 37 19.81 10.20 7.03
N HIS A 38 18.71 10.10 7.77
CA HIS A 38 17.39 9.70 7.26
C HIS A 38 16.96 10.65 6.13
N GLU A 39 16.87 11.95 6.42
CA GLU A 39 16.45 12.94 5.42
C GLU A 39 17.40 13.01 4.21
N PHE A 40 18.71 12.77 4.39
CA PHE A 40 19.66 12.71 3.28
C PHE A 40 19.48 11.46 2.42
N GLN A 41 19.01 10.35 2.99
CA GLN A 41 18.63 9.18 2.20
C GLN A 41 17.45 9.50 1.28
N HIS A 42 16.41 10.19 1.74
CA HIS A 42 15.31 10.62 0.87
C HIS A 42 15.81 11.47 -0.30
N MET A 43 16.75 12.38 -0.07
CA MET A 43 17.37 13.15 -1.15
C MET A 43 18.09 12.25 -2.17
N ILE A 44 18.82 11.24 -1.72
CA ILE A 44 19.47 10.28 -2.62
C ILE A 44 18.41 9.50 -3.41
N GLN A 45 17.38 8.99 -2.73
CA GLN A 45 16.32 8.20 -3.36
C GLN A 45 15.59 9.02 -4.41
N TYR A 46 15.27 10.29 -4.13
CA TYR A 46 14.61 11.18 -5.08
C TYR A 46 15.39 11.33 -6.41
N HIS A 47 16.73 11.26 -6.38
CA HIS A 47 17.55 11.27 -7.61
C HIS A 47 17.62 9.92 -8.32
N GLN A 48 17.41 8.80 -7.61
CA GLN A 48 17.47 7.45 -8.18
C GLN A 48 16.11 7.02 -8.70
N ASP A 49 15.09 7.11 -7.85
CA ASP A 49 13.70 6.79 -8.10
C ASP A 49 12.79 7.74 -7.30
N PRO A 50 12.27 8.80 -7.93
CA PRO A 50 11.42 9.78 -7.27
C PRO A 50 10.01 9.26 -6.96
N ASN A 51 9.64 8.06 -7.43
CA ASN A 51 8.29 7.53 -7.32
C ASN A 51 8.23 6.25 -6.46
N GLU A 52 9.17 6.05 -5.54
CA GLU A 52 9.18 4.88 -4.67
C GLU A 52 7.99 4.86 -3.70
N ASP A 53 7.44 3.68 -3.40
CA ASP A 53 6.39 3.49 -2.41
C ASP A 53 6.84 4.03 -1.04
N THR A 54 6.00 4.87 -0.40
CA THR A 54 6.32 5.50 0.89
C THR A 54 6.91 4.53 1.93
N TRP A 55 6.32 3.34 2.10
CA TRP A 55 6.77 2.38 3.12
C TRP A 55 8.20 1.87 2.88
N MET A 56 8.60 1.71 1.61
CA MET A 56 9.92 1.23 1.24
C MET A 56 10.95 2.34 1.29
N ASN A 57 10.57 3.54 0.84
CA ASN A 57 11.38 4.76 0.97
C ASN A 57 11.73 5.02 2.45
N GLU A 58 10.73 4.96 3.33
CA GLU A 58 10.93 5.07 4.77
C GLU A 58 11.73 3.89 5.35
N GLY A 59 11.56 2.69 4.81
CA GLY A 59 12.39 1.53 5.12
C GLY A 59 13.88 1.76 4.83
N PHE A 60 14.23 2.34 3.67
CA PHE A 60 15.61 2.69 3.35
C PHE A 60 16.17 3.79 4.26
N SER A 61 15.38 4.81 4.55
CA SER A 61 15.75 5.91 5.43
C SER A 61 16.04 5.43 6.85
N THR A 62 15.14 4.64 7.43
CA THR A 62 15.32 4.05 8.76
C THR A 62 16.46 3.03 8.81
N PHE A 63 16.64 2.22 7.76
CA PHE A 63 17.80 1.34 7.63
C PHE A 63 19.12 2.12 7.59
N THR A 64 19.14 3.28 6.92
CA THR A 64 20.34 4.13 6.85
C THR A 64 20.77 4.63 8.23
N GLU A 65 19.83 4.91 9.13
CA GLU A 65 20.14 5.22 10.52
C GLU A 65 20.96 4.10 11.19
N LEU A 66 20.53 2.85 11.03
CA LEU A 66 21.22 1.67 11.55
C LEU A 66 22.57 1.45 10.86
N TYR A 67 22.62 1.52 9.54
CA TYR A 67 23.81 1.24 8.75
C TYR A 67 24.97 2.20 9.07
N LEU A 68 24.65 3.44 9.41
CA LEU A 68 25.63 4.44 9.87
C LEU A 68 25.99 4.34 11.35
N GLY A 69 25.34 3.44 12.09
CA GLY A 69 25.65 3.13 13.49
C GLY A 69 24.94 4.01 14.51
N TYR A 70 23.84 4.69 14.14
CA TYR A 70 23.07 5.51 15.09
C TYR A 70 22.20 4.61 15.99
N THR A 71 22.38 4.73 17.30
CA THR A 71 21.70 3.86 18.28
C THR A 71 20.22 4.13 18.41
N SER A 72 19.75 5.32 17.98
CA SER A 72 18.33 5.68 17.89
C SER A 72 17.54 4.71 17.01
N ALA A 73 18.15 4.10 16.00
CA ALA A 73 17.49 3.13 15.13
C ALA A 73 16.95 1.89 15.89
N ASN A 74 17.53 1.57 17.06
CA ASN A 74 17.09 0.44 17.88
C ASN A 74 15.68 0.60 18.48
N ARG A 75 15.04 1.77 18.32
CA ARG A 75 13.64 2.00 18.73
C ARG A 75 12.65 1.27 17.84
N TYR A 76 12.96 1.08 16.56
CA TYR A 76 12.02 0.62 15.55
C TYR A 76 11.42 -0.78 15.79
N PRO A 77 12.20 -1.80 16.22
CA PRO A 77 11.62 -3.11 16.56
C PRO A 77 10.59 -3.03 17.69
N ALA A 78 10.80 -2.14 18.67
CA ALA A 78 9.87 -1.91 19.78
C ALA A 78 8.54 -1.28 19.34
N MET A 79 8.53 -0.61 18.18
CA MET A 79 7.33 0.00 17.61
C MET A 79 6.52 -1.00 16.79
N PHE A 80 7.16 -1.91 16.04
CA PHE A 80 6.46 -2.84 15.15
C PHE A 80 6.08 -4.17 15.79
N LEU A 81 6.99 -4.85 16.50
CA LEU A 81 6.75 -6.22 16.97
C LEU A 81 5.50 -6.39 17.86
N PRO A 82 5.04 -5.41 18.65
CA PRO A 82 3.76 -5.52 19.38
C PRO A 82 2.52 -5.50 18.47
N TYR A 83 2.65 -5.08 17.22
CA TYR A 83 1.58 -4.88 16.25
C TYR A 83 1.88 -5.61 14.92
N PRO A 84 2.09 -6.95 14.92
CA PRO A 84 2.45 -7.70 13.72
C PRO A 84 1.33 -7.76 12.66
N ASN A 85 0.10 -7.38 13.03
CA ASN A 85 -1.03 -7.26 12.11
C ASN A 85 -1.06 -5.91 11.35
N THR A 86 0.05 -5.17 11.35
CA THR A 86 0.27 -4.01 10.46
C THR A 86 0.71 -4.51 9.09
N GLN A 87 0.01 -4.04 8.05
CA GLN A 87 0.32 -4.33 6.65
C GLN A 87 1.65 -3.68 6.24
N LEU A 88 2.59 -4.48 5.74
CA LEU A 88 3.93 -4.02 5.39
C LEU A 88 3.94 -3.01 4.24
N ASN A 89 3.17 -3.28 3.18
CA ASN A 89 3.22 -2.56 1.91
C ASN A 89 2.24 -1.38 1.85
N THR A 90 2.00 -0.71 2.97
CA THR A 90 1.21 0.51 3.04
C THR A 90 1.75 1.44 4.12
N PHE A 91 1.45 2.73 4.00
CA PHE A 91 1.83 3.73 4.98
C PHE A 91 0.59 4.57 5.30
N GLY A 92 0.08 4.43 6.53
CA GLY A 92 -1.20 5.04 6.91
C GLY A 92 -1.10 6.50 7.39
N LEU A 93 -2.19 7.26 7.24
CA LEU A 93 -2.31 8.66 7.67
C LEU A 93 -2.31 8.87 9.19
N SER A 94 -2.77 7.88 9.96
CA SER A 94 -2.92 8.07 11.41
C SER A 94 -1.56 8.19 12.11
N ASN A 95 -1.30 9.36 12.70
CA ASN A 95 -0.08 9.64 13.49
C ASN A 95 0.16 8.61 14.60
N ASP A 96 -0.89 7.98 15.11
CA ASP A 96 -0.82 6.96 16.17
C ASP A 96 -0.14 5.66 15.70
N PHE A 97 -0.06 5.40 14.39
CA PHE A 97 0.49 4.16 13.82
C PHE A 97 1.64 4.35 12.83
N ARG A 98 1.99 5.59 12.42
CA ARG A 98 3.17 5.84 11.56
C ARG A 98 4.45 5.19 12.09
N GLY A 99 4.64 5.27 13.41
CA GLY A 99 5.74 4.62 14.10
C GLY A 99 5.85 3.11 13.89
N VAL A 100 4.71 2.44 13.74
CA VAL A 100 4.62 1.00 13.49
C VAL A 100 5.03 0.68 12.05
N ASN A 101 4.63 1.51 11.08
CA ASN A 101 5.04 1.38 9.67
C ASN A 101 6.54 1.60 9.50
N TYR A 102 7.11 2.62 10.17
CA TYR A 102 8.57 2.80 10.25
C TYR A 102 9.25 1.54 10.79
N GLY A 103 8.71 0.95 11.86
CA GLY A 103 9.24 -0.28 12.43
C GLY A 103 9.19 -1.47 11.48
N ALA A 104 8.09 -1.62 10.74
CA ALA A 104 7.92 -2.69 9.75
C ALA A 104 8.91 -2.55 8.59
N GLY A 105 8.96 -1.37 7.96
CA GLY A 105 9.90 -1.07 6.87
C GLY A 105 11.36 -1.22 7.31
N PHE A 106 11.72 -0.67 8.47
CA PHE A 106 13.05 -0.83 9.07
C PHE A 106 13.45 -2.29 9.20
N MET A 107 12.60 -3.12 9.83
CA MET A 107 12.92 -4.52 10.07
C MET A 107 12.97 -5.33 8.77
N PHE A 108 12.10 -5.03 7.79
CA PHE A 108 12.07 -5.73 6.51
C PHE A 108 13.30 -5.42 5.66
N ILE A 109 13.67 -4.14 5.52
CA ILE A 109 14.86 -3.72 4.78
C ILE A 109 16.15 -4.18 5.48
N THR A 110 16.19 -4.14 6.81
CA THR A 110 17.32 -4.71 7.57
C THR A 110 17.43 -6.22 7.33
N TYR A 111 16.32 -6.96 7.32
CA TYR A 111 16.32 -8.38 7.00
C TYR A 111 16.84 -8.64 5.58
N PHE A 112 16.38 -7.88 4.58
CA PHE A 112 16.88 -7.97 3.21
C PHE A 112 18.39 -7.70 3.11
N TYR A 113 18.87 -6.66 3.80
CA TYR A 113 20.29 -6.35 3.90
C TYR A 113 21.10 -7.50 4.50
N GLU A 114 20.63 -8.13 5.57
CA GLU A 114 21.36 -9.23 6.19
C GLU A 114 21.42 -10.48 5.32
N ARG A 115 20.40 -10.68 4.48
CA ARG A 115 20.31 -11.82 3.55
C ARG A 115 21.19 -11.62 2.32
N TYR A 116 21.27 -10.40 1.78
CA TYR A 116 21.84 -10.13 0.46
C TYR A 116 22.98 -9.09 0.45
N GLY A 117 23.32 -8.53 1.61
CA GLY A 117 24.38 -7.57 1.81
C GLY A 117 24.15 -6.22 1.12
N VAL A 118 25.19 -5.39 1.13
CA VAL A 118 25.19 -4.06 0.52
C VAL A 118 24.84 -4.12 -0.98
N SER A 119 25.32 -5.12 -1.71
CA SER A 119 25.03 -5.27 -3.14
C SER A 119 23.55 -5.50 -3.42
N GLY A 120 22.86 -6.23 -2.53
CA GLY A 120 21.42 -6.42 -2.63
C GLY A 120 20.69 -5.10 -2.44
N ILE A 121 20.96 -4.38 -1.35
CA ILE A 121 20.33 -3.09 -1.04
C ILE A 121 20.58 -2.05 -2.14
N GLN A 122 21.81 -1.99 -2.69
CA GLN A 122 22.11 -1.10 -3.81
C GLN A 122 21.29 -1.45 -5.05
N SER A 123 21.20 -2.74 -5.39
CA SER A 123 20.40 -3.18 -6.54
C SER A 123 18.92 -2.86 -6.35
N LEU A 124 18.42 -2.93 -5.11
CA LEU A 124 17.05 -2.59 -4.76
C LEU A 124 16.79 -1.09 -4.80
N SER A 125 17.71 -0.26 -4.31
CA SER A 125 17.58 1.21 -4.33
C SER A 125 17.76 1.84 -5.72
N GLU A 126 18.43 1.14 -6.65
CA GLU A 126 18.68 1.61 -8.03
C GLU A 126 17.60 1.16 -9.05
N THR A 127 16.63 0.34 -8.64
CA THR A 127 15.57 -0.12 -9.54
C THR A 127 14.52 0.98 -9.73
N SER A 128 13.88 1.01 -10.89
CA SER A 128 12.77 1.94 -11.20
C SER A 128 11.39 1.30 -10.98
N GLU A 129 11.35 0.18 -10.27
CA GLU A 129 10.13 -0.49 -9.86
C GLU A 129 9.94 -0.20 -8.37
N ASN A 130 8.70 -0.27 -7.89
CA ASN A 130 8.37 0.20 -6.54
C ASN A 130 8.00 -0.96 -5.61
N GLY A 131 8.18 -0.75 -4.31
CA GLY A 131 7.65 -1.58 -3.24
C GLY A 131 7.92 -3.08 -3.40
N LEU A 132 6.86 -3.89 -3.23
CA LEU A 132 7.00 -5.35 -3.30
C LEU A 132 7.37 -5.85 -4.71
N THR A 133 6.99 -5.13 -5.76
CA THR A 133 7.35 -5.48 -7.15
C THR A 133 8.85 -5.36 -7.35
N ALA A 134 9.46 -4.27 -6.87
CA ALA A 134 10.89 -4.07 -6.87
C ALA A 134 11.64 -5.21 -6.17
N ILE A 135 11.18 -5.58 -4.98
CA ILE A 135 11.80 -6.64 -4.18
C ILE A 135 11.69 -7.98 -4.89
N ASP A 136 10.52 -8.32 -5.45
CA ASP A 136 10.32 -9.55 -6.20
C ASP A 136 11.26 -9.62 -7.41
N HIS A 137 11.35 -8.55 -8.20
CA HIS A 137 12.25 -8.48 -9.35
C HIS A 137 13.72 -8.66 -8.93
N ILE A 138 14.18 -7.98 -7.89
CA ILE A 138 15.56 -8.11 -7.43
C ILE A 138 15.85 -9.51 -6.89
N LEU A 139 14.94 -10.12 -6.13
CA LEU A 139 15.05 -11.51 -5.67
C LEU A 139 15.14 -12.48 -6.85
N GLN A 140 14.26 -12.35 -7.84
CA GLN A 140 14.29 -13.17 -9.04
C GLN A 140 15.60 -13.02 -9.82
N LYS A 141 16.12 -11.79 -9.95
CA LYS A 141 17.42 -11.51 -10.59
C LYS A 141 18.59 -12.16 -9.86
N MET A 142 18.48 -12.33 -8.53
CA MET A 142 19.45 -13.06 -7.70
C MET A 142 19.24 -14.58 -7.71
N ASN A 143 18.20 -15.10 -8.39
CA ASN A 143 17.74 -16.50 -8.34
C ASN A 143 17.31 -16.95 -6.93
N GLU A 144 16.75 -16.02 -6.17
CA GLU A 144 16.16 -16.26 -4.86
C GLU A 144 14.64 -16.48 -5.00
N PRO A 145 13.97 -17.07 -4.00
CA PRO A 145 12.52 -17.10 -3.93
C PRO A 145 11.91 -15.70 -4.03
N GLY A 146 10.72 -15.60 -4.61
CA GLY A 146 10.01 -14.33 -4.76
C GLY A 146 9.61 -13.70 -3.43
N VAL A 147 9.10 -12.47 -3.50
CA VAL A 147 8.81 -11.61 -2.33
C VAL A 147 7.84 -12.26 -1.35
N ASP A 148 6.89 -13.06 -1.84
CA ASP A 148 5.89 -13.75 -0.99
C ASP A 148 6.55 -14.77 -0.04
N GLU A 149 7.54 -15.52 -0.51
CA GLU A 149 8.27 -16.50 0.32
C GLU A 149 9.30 -15.80 1.21
N PHE A 150 9.96 -14.77 0.69
CA PHE A 150 10.85 -13.91 1.50
C PHE A 150 10.12 -13.27 2.68
N PHE A 151 8.89 -12.78 2.46
CA PHE A 151 8.01 -12.29 3.51
C PHE A 151 7.65 -13.38 4.53
N ALA A 152 7.35 -14.61 4.08
CA ALA A 152 7.08 -15.72 4.99
C ALA A 152 8.29 -16.05 5.90
N ASP A 153 9.51 -15.98 5.35
CA ASP A 153 10.74 -16.15 6.13
C ASP A 153 10.94 -15.01 7.15
N TRP A 154 10.68 -13.76 6.73
CA TRP A 154 10.73 -12.59 7.63
C TRP A 154 9.76 -12.70 8.81
N VAL A 155 8.55 -13.21 8.55
CA VAL A 155 7.55 -13.49 9.59
C VAL A 155 8.08 -14.48 10.64
N LEU A 156 8.81 -15.51 10.21
CA LEU A 156 9.46 -16.44 11.14
C LEU A 156 10.67 -15.81 11.84
N ALA A 157 11.45 -14.99 11.14
CA ALA A 157 12.60 -14.27 11.70
C ALA A 157 12.19 -13.33 12.85
N ASN A 158 11.06 -12.65 12.70
CA ASN A 158 10.47 -11.78 13.74
C ASN A 158 10.16 -12.54 15.05
N TYR A 159 9.83 -13.83 14.96
CA TYR A 159 9.45 -14.64 16.12
C TYR A 159 10.59 -15.48 16.69
N ILE A 160 11.38 -16.12 15.83
CA ILE A 160 12.47 -17.04 16.21
C ILE A 160 13.70 -16.27 16.70
N GLN A 161 14.11 -15.24 15.97
CA GLN A 161 15.24 -14.36 16.30
C GLN A 161 16.59 -15.10 16.51
N ASP A 162 16.84 -16.17 15.74
CA ASP A 162 18.13 -16.89 15.80
C ASP A 162 19.17 -16.27 14.86
N GLN A 163 20.21 -15.68 15.46
CA GLN A 163 21.33 -15.01 14.78
C GLN A 163 22.26 -15.96 13.99
N HIS A 164 22.01 -17.27 13.99
CA HIS A 164 22.83 -18.23 13.26
C HIS A 164 22.11 -18.78 12.02
N THR A 165 20.88 -18.36 11.79
CA THR A 165 20.04 -18.87 10.70
C THR A 165 19.41 -17.72 9.94
N ILE A 166 18.60 -18.07 8.94
CA ILE A 166 17.80 -17.12 8.17
C ILE A 166 16.60 -16.61 8.99
N TYR A 167 16.31 -17.22 10.14
CA TYR A 167 15.16 -16.87 10.98
C TYR A 167 15.57 -15.97 12.15
N GLY A 168 16.35 -14.94 11.88
CA GLY A 168 16.72 -13.95 12.88
C GLY A 168 17.49 -12.77 12.30
N TYR A 169 18.06 -11.98 13.22
CA TYR A 169 18.79 -10.75 12.92
C TYR A 169 20.16 -10.76 13.60
N ASN A 170 21.19 -10.47 12.84
CA ASN A 170 22.58 -10.39 13.29
C ASN A 170 22.97 -9.00 13.79
N THR A 171 22.38 -7.97 13.19
CA THR A 171 22.67 -6.57 13.48
C THR A 171 21.74 -6.00 14.55
N LEU A 172 20.56 -6.60 14.74
CA LEU A 172 19.58 -6.17 15.72
C LEU A 172 19.70 -7.00 17.00
N ASN A 173 19.76 -6.32 18.14
CA ASN A 173 19.65 -6.95 19.45
C ASN A 173 18.21 -6.76 19.97
N ILE A 174 17.36 -7.73 19.67
CA ILE A 174 15.93 -7.70 20.00
C ILE A 174 15.68 -8.71 21.12
N ASP A 175 15.01 -8.27 22.19
CA ASP A 175 14.60 -9.12 23.31
C ASP A 175 13.08 -9.02 23.52
N MET A 176 12.34 -9.09 22.41
CA MET A 176 10.88 -9.01 22.41
C MET A 176 10.34 -9.78 21.22
N ARG A 177 9.31 -10.60 21.44
CA ARG A 177 8.63 -11.36 20.40
C ARG A 177 7.25 -10.77 20.10
N PRO A 178 6.72 -10.98 18.89
CA PRO A 178 5.34 -10.66 18.58
C PRO A 178 4.36 -11.35 19.56
N PRO A 179 3.27 -10.67 19.96
CA PRO A 179 2.26 -11.26 20.82
C PRO A 179 1.53 -12.40 20.12
N THR A 180 1.15 -13.41 20.89
CA THR A 180 0.40 -14.57 20.41
C THR A 180 -1.03 -14.57 20.95
N GLN A 181 -2.00 -14.95 20.13
CA GLN A 181 -3.38 -15.19 20.54
C GLN A 181 -3.58 -16.66 20.95
N PRO A 182 -4.21 -16.97 22.08
CA PRO A 182 -4.53 -18.36 22.43
C PRO A 182 -5.47 -19.00 21.41
N LEU A 183 -5.11 -20.17 20.90
CA LEU A 183 -5.94 -20.98 20.00
C LEU A 183 -6.40 -22.24 20.74
N ILE A 184 -7.69 -22.30 21.09
CA ILE A 184 -8.27 -23.45 21.79
C ILE A 184 -8.84 -24.45 20.78
N ASP A 185 -9.92 -24.06 20.11
CA ASP A 185 -10.58 -24.83 19.04
C ASP A 185 -10.59 -24.04 17.73
N GLN A 186 -10.92 -22.75 17.80
CA GLN A 186 -10.91 -21.85 16.65
C GLN A 186 -10.69 -20.40 17.09
N ALA A 187 -10.22 -19.57 16.18
CA ALA A 187 -10.11 -18.13 16.32
C ALA A 187 -10.57 -17.45 15.02
N GLN A 188 -11.38 -16.39 15.15
CA GLN A 188 -11.77 -15.52 14.06
C GLN A 188 -10.93 -14.25 14.11
N VAL A 189 -10.44 -13.82 12.96
CA VAL A 189 -9.52 -12.68 12.87
C VAL A 189 -9.87 -11.85 11.65
N THR A 190 -9.87 -10.53 11.85
CA THR A 190 -9.74 -9.54 10.77
C THR A 190 -8.25 -9.20 10.64
N GLY A 191 -7.62 -9.72 9.60
CA GLY A 191 -6.21 -9.50 9.28
C GLY A 191 -6.01 -8.46 8.19
N HIS A 192 -4.77 -8.03 8.00
CA HIS A 192 -4.38 -7.22 6.84
C HIS A 192 -3.44 -8.01 5.91
N GLN A 193 -3.38 -7.59 4.64
CA GLN A 193 -2.48 -8.22 3.67
C GLN A 193 -1.03 -7.94 4.07
N TYR A 194 -0.11 -8.87 3.78
CA TYR A 194 1.30 -8.75 4.17
C TYR A 194 1.49 -8.35 5.64
N ALA A 195 0.61 -8.87 6.50
CA ALA A 195 0.66 -8.76 7.94
C ALA A 195 0.56 -10.16 8.56
N THR A 196 0.72 -10.29 9.87
CA THR A 196 0.69 -11.60 10.54
C THR A 196 -0.07 -11.58 11.84
N THR A 197 -0.88 -12.63 12.04
CA THR A 197 -1.36 -13.02 13.36
C THR A 197 -0.64 -14.28 13.83
N TYR A 198 -0.06 -14.22 15.02
CA TYR A 198 0.53 -15.37 15.69
C TYR A 198 -0.46 -15.96 16.69
N PHE A 199 -0.61 -17.28 16.67
CA PHE A 199 -1.40 -18.04 17.61
C PHE A 199 -0.51 -18.94 18.45
N GLU A 200 -0.89 -19.12 19.72
CA GLU A 200 -0.29 -20.12 20.62
C GLU A 200 -1.32 -21.22 20.89
N LEU A 201 -0.94 -22.45 20.57
CA LEU A 201 -1.74 -23.65 20.78
C LEU A 201 -1.07 -24.54 21.82
N SER A 202 -1.85 -24.96 22.83
CA SER A 202 -1.49 -26.07 23.72
C SER A 202 -2.13 -27.35 23.20
N PRO A 203 -1.39 -28.23 22.53
CA PRO A 203 -1.96 -29.38 21.85
C PRO A 203 -2.55 -30.41 22.82
N ARG A 204 -3.66 -31.05 22.39
CA ARG A 204 -4.38 -32.09 23.14
C ARG A 204 -4.15 -33.51 22.63
N SER A 205 -3.52 -33.66 21.46
CA SER A 205 -3.16 -34.93 20.82
C SER A 205 -1.93 -34.71 19.94
N ASP A 206 -1.16 -35.78 19.70
CA ASP A 206 0.00 -35.77 18.81
C ASP A 206 -0.38 -35.56 17.35
N ASN A 207 -1.64 -35.80 16.99
CA ASN A 207 -2.15 -35.59 15.64
C ASN A 207 -3.31 -34.60 15.66
N MET A 208 -3.21 -33.59 14.80
CA MET A 208 -4.24 -32.58 14.62
C MET A 208 -4.48 -32.28 13.16
N THR A 209 -5.64 -31.69 12.88
CA THR A 209 -5.93 -31.05 11.61
C THR A 209 -6.04 -29.55 11.84
N ILE A 210 -5.27 -28.79 11.07
CA ILE A 210 -5.37 -27.33 11.00
C ILE A 210 -6.25 -26.99 9.81
N THR A 211 -7.24 -26.14 10.01
CA THR A 211 -8.15 -25.67 8.96
C THR A 211 -8.14 -24.15 8.93
N LEU A 212 -7.88 -23.59 7.75
CA LEU A 212 -8.04 -22.17 7.47
C LEU A 212 -9.28 -21.98 6.59
N THR A 213 -10.21 -21.15 7.05
CA THR A 213 -11.37 -20.71 6.28
C THR A 213 -11.20 -19.24 5.93
N MET A 214 -11.09 -18.92 4.65
CA MET A 214 -10.90 -17.57 4.13
C MET A 214 -11.46 -17.46 2.70
N PRO A 215 -11.83 -16.26 2.22
CA PRO A 215 -12.24 -16.10 0.83
C PRO A 215 -11.08 -16.36 -0.14
N ASP A 216 -11.41 -16.88 -1.33
CA ASP A 216 -10.44 -17.17 -2.40
C ASP A 216 -10.04 -15.89 -3.16
N THR A 217 -10.85 -14.83 -3.01
CA THR A 217 -10.64 -13.51 -3.62
C THR A 217 -10.89 -12.39 -2.63
N ILE A 218 -10.35 -11.20 -2.92
CA ILE A 218 -10.56 -9.99 -2.13
C ILE A 218 -10.73 -8.77 -3.05
N PRO A 219 -11.48 -7.74 -2.64
CA PRO A 219 -11.54 -6.48 -3.37
C PRO A 219 -10.19 -5.77 -3.47
N LEU A 220 -9.95 -5.10 -4.61
CA LEU A 220 -8.81 -4.18 -4.80
C LEU A 220 -9.04 -2.89 -4.00
N ILE A 221 -10.25 -2.34 -4.06
CA ILE A 221 -10.70 -1.16 -3.31
C ILE A 221 -12.00 -1.45 -2.54
N PRO A 222 -12.30 -0.72 -1.45
CA PRO A 222 -13.43 -1.01 -0.57
C PRO A 222 -14.78 -0.51 -1.12
N THR A 223 -15.05 -0.71 -2.40
CA THR A 223 -16.35 -0.44 -3.04
C THR A 223 -16.59 -1.36 -4.22
N ASP A 224 -17.82 -1.79 -4.45
CA ASP A 224 -18.22 -2.47 -5.69
C ASP A 224 -18.49 -1.44 -6.79
N ALA A 225 -18.51 -1.87 -8.07
CA ALA A 225 -18.97 -1.03 -9.18
C ALA A 225 -20.38 -0.49 -8.89
N TYR A 226 -20.66 0.75 -9.33
CA TYR A 226 -21.97 1.37 -9.09
C TYR A 226 -23.07 0.58 -9.80
N SER A 227 -22.82 0.20 -11.05
CA SER A 227 -23.66 -0.69 -11.83
C SER A 227 -22.82 -1.82 -12.44
N GLY A 228 -23.44 -2.98 -12.68
CA GLY A 228 -22.74 -4.11 -13.31
C GLY A 228 -21.61 -4.69 -12.44
N THR A 229 -20.44 -4.89 -13.05
CA THR A 229 -19.26 -5.50 -12.46
C THR A 229 -17.97 -4.75 -12.76
N GLN A 230 -17.93 -3.89 -13.78
CA GLN A 230 -16.74 -3.16 -14.20
C GLN A 230 -16.83 -1.68 -13.85
N MET A 231 -15.71 -1.10 -13.44
CA MET A 231 -15.58 0.33 -13.21
C MET A 231 -14.18 0.81 -13.56
N TRP A 232 -14.05 2.08 -13.90
CA TRP A 232 -12.74 2.71 -14.03
C TRP A 232 -12.22 3.09 -12.65
N TYR A 233 -10.99 2.69 -12.36
CA TYR A 233 -10.29 2.98 -11.12
C TYR A 233 -9.04 3.81 -11.41
N SER A 234 -8.81 4.84 -10.58
CA SER A 234 -7.70 5.78 -10.73
C SER A 234 -6.33 5.15 -10.63
N ASN A 235 -6.22 3.95 -10.06
CA ASN A 235 -5.00 3.37 -9.50
C ASN A 235 -4.62 4.04 -8.16
N ARG A 236 -3.64 3.44 -7.45
CA ARG A 236 -3.08 3.93 -6.19
C ARG A 236 -1.56 4.00 -6.32
N ALA A 237 -1.02 5.20 -6.30
CA ALA A 237 0.40 5.48 -6.34
C ALA A 237 0.69 6.84 -5.69
N ASP A 238 1.86 6.97 -5.06
CA ASP A 238 2.43 8.26 -4.69
C ASP A 238 2.99 8.95 -5.97
N THR A 239 3.34 10.24 -5.90
CA THR A 239 3.99 11.04 -6.97
C THR A 239 3.47 10.78 -8.38
N SER A 240 2.16 10.90 -8.59
CA SER A 240 1.53 10.45 -9.83
C SER A 240 0.52 11.42 -10.42
N ASP A 241 0.34 11.32 -11.74
CA ASP A 241 -0.66 12.05 -12.56
C ASP A 241 -1.34 11.03 -13.50
N MET A 242 -2.54 10.59 -13.12
CA MET A 242 -3.30 9.58 -13.82
C MET A 242 -4.49 10.22 -14.54
N THR A 243 -4.55 10.06 -15.86
CA THR A 243 -5.60 10.67 -16.69
C THR A 243 -6.45 9.63 -17.40
N LEU A 244 -7.74 9.95 -17.56
CA LEU A 244 -8.70 9.21 -18.36
C LEU A 244 -9.44 10.20 -19.25
N THR A 245 -9.16 10.19 -20.56
CA THR A 245 -9.60 11.24 -21.50
C THR A 245 -10.50 10.67 -22.60
N ARG A 246 -11.51 11.43 -23.02
CA ARG A 246 -12.37 11.09 -24.16
C ARG A 246 -12.85 12.31 -24.93
N ALA A 247 -12.91 12.17 -26.25
CA ALA A 247 -13.48 13.18 -27.14
C ALA A 247 -15.00 13.04 -27.29
N PHE A 248 -15.70 14.17 -27.33
CA PHE A 248 -17.14 14.25 -27.57
C PHE A 248 -17.46 15.31 -28.63
N ASP A 249 -18.39 14.99 -29.52
CA ASP A 249 -18.87 15.91 -30.56
C ASP A 249 -20.21 16.53 -30.14
N LEU A 250 -20.19 17.80 -29.75
CA LEU A 250 -21.36 18.57 -29.35
C LEU A 250 -21.84 19.53 -30.46
N THR A 251 -21.38 19.34 -31.71
CA THR A 251 -21.64 20.29 -32.81
C THR A 251 -23.12 20.40 -33.21
N ASN A 252 -23.94 19.38 -32.92
CA ASN A 252 -25.33 19.26 -33.37
C ASN A 252 -26.35 19.28 -32.24
N VAL A 253 -25.97 19.78 -31.05
CA VAL A 253 -26.86 19.92 -29.89
C VAL A 253 -26.86 21.37 -29.40
N ASP A 254 -27.99 21.82 -28.84
CA ASP A 254 -28.14 23.18 -28.29
C ASP A 254 -27.93 23.22 -26.76
N SER A 255 -27.85 22.05 -26.13
CA SER A 255 -27.53 21.85 -24.72
C SER A 255 -26.79 20.52 -24.55
N ALA A 256 -25.97 20.40 -23.51
CA ALA A 256 -25.29 19.16 -23.18
C ALA A 256 -25.03 19.06 -21.68
N THR A 257 -25.20 17.85 -21.13
CA THR A 257 -24.95 17.60 -19.71
C THR A 257 -24.06 16.37 -19.56
N LEU A 258 -22.96 16.49 -18.83
CA LEU A 258 -22.16 15.35 -18.39
C LEU A 258 -22.72 14.84 -17.06
N THR A 259 -23.07 13.56 -16.99
CA THR A 259 -23.43 12.88 -15.74
C THR A 259 -22.57 11.65 -15.54
N TYR A 260 -22.18 11.36 -14.30
CA TYR A 260 -21.39 10.18 -13.94
C TYR A 260 -21.59 9.86 -12.46
N HIS A 261 -21.23 8.65 -12.07
CA HIS A 261 -21.07 8.28 -10.67
C HIS A 261 -19.59 8.27 -10.32
N ILE A 262 -19.27 8.74 -9.12
CA ILE A 262 -17.92 8.76 -8.58
C ILE A 262 -17.92 8.26 -7.14
N TRP A 263 -16.92 7.48 -6.78
CA TRP A 263 -16.57 7.11 -5.42
C TRP A 263 -15.13 7.53 -5.18
N TYR A 264 -14.80 8.17 -4.06
CA TYR A 264 -13.42 8.55 -3.75
C TYR A 264 -13.09 8.40 -2.26
N ASN A 265 -11.88 7.90 -1.98
CA ASN A 265 -11.20 7.98 -0.71
C ASN A 265 -9.73 8.30 -0.98
N ILE A 266 -9.38 9.57 -0.91
CA ILE A 266 -8.07 10.15 -1.25
C ILE A 266 -7.60 11.06 -0.13
N GLU A 267 -6.28 11.30 0.00
CA GLU A 267 -5.75 12.08 1.12
C GLU A 267 -6.32 13.50 1.15
N GLU A 268 -6.97 13.86 2.27
CA GLU A 268 -7.68 15.13 2.38
C GLU A 268 -6.72 16.33 2.33
N PHE A 269 -6.92 17.17 1.31
CA PHE A 269 -6.16 18.38 0.99
C PHE A 269 -4.71 18.19 0.49
N TRP A 270 -4.28 16.96 0.29
CA TRP A 270 -2.98 16.63 -0.29
C TRP A 270 -3.17 16.07 -1.70
N ASP A 271 -4.05 15.08 -1.84
CA ASP A 271 -4.43 14.48 -3.10
C ASP A 271 -5.69 15.11 -3.69
N TYR A 272 -5.74 15.23 -5.03
CA TYR A 272 -6.90 15.80 -5.71
C TYR A 272 -7.30 15.05 -6.99
N GLY A 273 -8.61 14.82 -7.11
CA GLY A 273 -9.25 14.39 -8.36
C GLY A 273 -9.89 15.57 -9.09
N TYR A 274 -9.76 15.64 -10.41
CA TYR A 274 -10.29 16.73 -11.24
C TYR A 274 -11.16 16.21 -12.37
N VAL A 275 -12.14 17.02 -12.77
CA VAL A 275 -12.83 16.90 -14.06
C VAL A 275 -12.47 18.10 -14.90
N LEU A 276 -11.92 17.86 -16.07
CA LEU A 276 -11.36 18.87 -16.93
C LEU A 276 -12.00 18.81 -18.32
N VAL A 277 -12.07 19.96 -18.98
CA VAL A 277 -12.49 20.07 -20.38
C VAL A 277 -11.47 20.84 -21.20
N SER A 278 -11.22 20.36 -22.41
CA SER A 278 -10.40 21.05 -23.41
C SER A 278 -11.20 21.30 -24.68
N THR A 279 -10.97 22.48 -25.27
CA THR A 279 -11.57 22.93 -26.54
C THR A 279 -10.53 23.13 -27.64
N ASP A 280 -9.27 22.82 -27.33
CA ASP A 280 -8.09 23.02 -28.18
C ASP A 280 -7.26 21.74 -28.31
N ASN A 281 -7.93 20.58 -28.29
CA ASN A 281 -7.32 19.27 -28.48
C ASN A 281 -6.24 18.92 -27.44
N GLY A 282 -6.46 19.34 -26.20
CA GLY A 282 -5.63 18.99 -25.04
C GLY A 282 -4.45 19.92 -24.78
N GLU A 283 -4.32 21.02 -25.54
CA GLU A 283 -3.28 22.03 -25.31
C GLU A 283 -3.54 22.83 -24.01
N SER A 284 -4.80 23.09 -23.67
CA SER A 284 -5.20 23.67 -22.39
C SER A 284 -6.46 23.02 -21.82
N TRP A 285 -6.58 23.07 -20.49
CA TRP A 285 -7.65 22.43 -19.73
C TRP A 285 -8.32 23.43 -18.79
N GLN A 286 -9.65 23.34 -18.69
CA GLN A 286 -10.45 24.13 -17.76
C GLN A 286 -11.11 23.21 -16.73
N PHE A 287 -11.04 23.59 -15.45
CA PHE A 287 -11.69 22.84 -14.37
C PHE A 287 -13.21 22.95 -14.47
N LEU A 288 -13.88 21.80 -14.38
CA LEU A 288 -15.31 21.68 -14.20
C LEU A 288 -15.60 21.47 -12.70
N SER A 289 -16.69 22.06 -12.23
CA SER A 289 -17.07 22.03 -10.82
C SER A 289 -18.34 21.22 -10.59
N THR A 290 -18.39 20.54 -9.46
CA THR A 290 -19.60 19.93 -8.90
C THR A 290 -19.86 20.39 -7.48
N ASP A 291 -20.99 19.98 -6.90
CA ASP A 291 -21.35 20.27 -5.50
C ASP A 291 -20.36 19.65 -4.50
N HIS A 292 -19.57 18.64 -4.89
CA HIS A 292 -18.60 17.96 -4.04
C HIS A 292 -17.14 18.36 -4.32
N THR A 293 -16.90 19.28 -5.24
CA THR A 293 -15.55 19.83 -5.49
C THR A 293 -15.27 21.06 -4.62
N THR A 294 -13.99 21.32 -4.35
CA THR A 294 -13.52 22.42 -3.50
C THR A 294 -12.31 23.15 -4.08
N THR A 295 -12.12 24.40 -3.68
CA THR A 295 -10.91 25.21 -3.94
C THR A 295 -10.01 25.34 -2.71
N GLN A 296 -10.35 24.65 -1.61
CA GLN A 296 -9.51 24.62 -0.42
C GLN A 296 -8.16 24.02 -0.78
N ASN A 297 -7.09 24.72 -0.41
CA ASN A 297 -5.71 24.33 -0.67
C ASN A 297 -4.81 24.75 0.50
N PRO A 298 -5.00 24.19 1.71
CA PRO A 298 -4.23 24.56 2.89
C PRO A 298 -2.73 24.22 2.78
N PHE A 299 -2.38 23.22 1.96
CA PHE A 299 -1.01 22.71 1.83
C PHE A 299 -0.32 23.09 0.52
N GLY A 300 -1.05 23.68 -0.43
CA GLY A 300 -0.48 24.13 -1.71
C GLY A 300 -0.54 23.10 -2.84
N ASN A 301 -1.13 21.92 -2.63
CA ASN A 301 -1.17 20.82 -3.61
C ASN A 301 -2.34 20.88 -4.62
N SER A 302 -3.33 21.74 -4.41
CA SER A 302 -4.42 21.89 -5.39
C SER A 302 -4.08 22.81 -6.56
N TYR A 303 -4.35 22.35 -7.78
CA TYR A 303 -4.26 23.10 -9.02
C TYR A 303 -5.55 23.85 -9.40
N GLY A 304 -6.67 23.57 -8.72
CA GLY A 304 -7.96 24.12 -9.10
C GLY A 304 -9.15 23.58 -8.30
N MET A 305 -10.31 23.57 -8.93
CA MET A 305 -11.53 23.01 -8.35
C MET A 305 -11.50 21.48 -8.47
N GLY A 306 -11.43 20.76 -7.35
CA GLY A 306 -11.28 19.29 -7.37
C GLY A 306 -11.89 18.59 -6.17
N TYR A 307 -11.98 17.26 -6.28
CA TYR A 307 -12.33 16.33 -5.22
C TYR A 307 -11.14 16.11 -4.30
N THR A 308 -11.38 15.97 -3.01
CA THR A 308 -10.38 15.56 -2.01
C THR A 308 -11.09 14.99 -0.79
N GLY A 309 -10.43 14.11 -0.03
CA GLY A 309 -11.02 13.44 1.13
C GLY A 309 -11.86 12.21 0.78
N TYR A 310 -13.01 12.04 1.44
CA TYR A 310 -13.84 10.84 1.37
C TYR A 310 -15.29 11.14 0.97
N SER A 311 -15.80 10.43 -0.04
CA SER A 311 -17.14 10.67 -0.62
C SER A 311 -18.30 10.04 0.16
N ASP A 312 -18.03 9.13 1.09
CA ASP A 312 -19.03 8.33 1.79
C ASP A 312 -19.96 7.50 0.88
N GLY A 313 -19.33 6.78 -0.05
CA GLY A 313 -20.03 5.95 -1.05
C GLY A 313 -20.09 6.61 -2.42
N TRP A 314 -20.84 5.99 -3.33
CA TRP A 314 -21.03 6.51 -4.68
C TRP A 314 -21.93 7.74 -4.67
N VAL A 315 -21.45 8.82 -5.27
CA VAL A 315 -22.22 10.05 -5.50
C VAL A 315 -22.45 10.26 -6.99
N GLN A 316 -23.64 10.73 -7.34
CA GLN A 316 -23.96 11.09 -8.72
C GLN A 316 -23.64 12.57 -8.95
N GLU A 317 -22.95 12.83 -10.05
CA GLU A 317 -22.56 14.18 -10.45
C GLU A 317 -23.24 14.59 -11.74
N SER A 318 -23.42 15.91 -11.90
CA SER A 318 -24.05 16.52 -13.07
C SER A 318 -23.43 17.87 -13.37
N ILE A 319 -22.89 18.02 -14.58
CA ILE A 319 -22.17 19.22 -15.03
C ILE A 319 -22.78 19.69 -16.35
N SER A 320 -23.21 20.95 -16.40
CA SER A 320 -23.62 21.58 -17.66
C SER A 320 -22.41 21.81 -18.55
N LEU A 321 -22.53 21.36 -19.80
CA LEU A 321 -21.58 21.58 -20.88
C LEU A 321 -22.12 22.58 -21.91
N ASP A 322 -23.18 23.34 -21.58
CA ASP A 322 -23.87 24.25 -22.51
C ASP A 322 -22.94 25.31 -23.09
N GLN A 323 -21.90 25.70 -22.37
CA GLN A 323 -20.88 26.65 -22.86
C GLN A 323 -20.00 26.07 -23.99
N TYR A 324 -20.03 24.76 -24.20
CA TYR A 324 -19.20 24.03 -25.17
C TYR A 324 -19.99 23.41 -26.33
N VAL A 325 -21.30 23.66 -26.42
CA VAL A 325 -22.11 23.18 -27.54
C VAL A 325 -21.71 23.87 -28.84
N GLY A 326 -21.92 23.20 -29.98
CA GLY A 326 -21.52 23.71 -31.30
C GLY A 326 -20.07 23.39 -31.69
N GLN A 327 -19.32 22.64 -30.88
CA GLN A 327 -17.93 22.25 -31.14
C GLN A 327 -17.61 20.84 -30.62
N GLN A 328 -16.39 20.37 -30.91
CA GLN A 328 -15.85 19.15 -30.31
C GLN A 328 -15.05 19.52 -29.06
N ILE A 329 -15.10 18.66 -28.04
CA ILE A 329 -14.37 18.83 -26.78
C ILE A 329 -13.68 17.54 -26.38
N LEU A 330 -12.68 17.67 -25.50
CA LEU A 330 -12.18 16.56 -24.69
C LEU A 330 -12.69 16.74 -23.26
N ILE A 331 -13.12 15.64 -22.64
CA ILE A 331 -13.34 15.56 -21.19
C ILE A 331 -12.24 14.67 -20.61
N ARG A 332 -11.72 15.03 -19.45
CA ARG A 332 -10.73 14.25 -18.71
C ARG A 332 -11.10 14.13 -17.24
N PHE A 333 -10.95 12.93 -16.70
CA PHE A 333 -10.80 12.69 -15.27
C PHE A 333 -9.31 12.57 -14.96
N GLU A 334 -8.83 13.32 -13.98
CA GLU A 334 -7.40 13.40 -13.64
C GLU A 334 -7.24 13.20 -12.14
N TYR A 335 -6.28 12.37 -11.72
CA TYR A 335 -5.93 12.14 -10.32
C TYR A 335 -4.47 12.50 -10.11
N ILE A 336 -4.21 13.47 -9.23
CA ILE A 336 -2.86 13.89 -8.88
C ILE A 336 -2.62 13.59 -7.40
N THR A 337 -1.53 12.89 -7.12
CA THR A 337 -1.09 12.56 -5.76
C THR A 337 0.21 13.26 -5.39
N ASP A 338 0.38 13.55 -4.11
CA ASP A 338 1.61 14.12 -3.58
C ASP A 338 2.69 13.05 -3.35
N ASP A 339 3.75 13.36 -2.60
CA ASP A 339 4.92 12.50 -2.47
C ASP A 339 4.77 11.34 -1.47
N ALA A 340 3.70 11.29 -0.67
CA ALA A 340 3.52 10.22 0.28
C ALA A 340 2.09 10.05 0.79
N VAL A 341 1.76 8.82 1.15
CA VAL A 341 0.48 8.44 1.75
C VAL A 341 -0.69 8.49 0.77
N THR A 342 -0.75 7.50 -0.11
CA THR A 342 -1.97 7.28 -0.89
C THR A 342 -3.04 6.49 -0.11
N GLU A 343 -4.25 7.05 -0.02
CA GLU A 343 -5.48 6.30 0.29
C GLU A 343 -5.91 5.42 -0.90
N PRO A 344 -7.00 4.62 -0.84
CA PRO A 344 -7.37 3.69 -1.91
C PRO A 344 -7.56 4.29 -3.31
N GLY A 345 -7.75 5.61 -3.46
CA GLY A 345 -7.93 6.29 -4.75
C GLY A 345 -9.39 6.62 -5.03
N PHE A 346 -9.76 6.72 -6.30
CA PHE A 346 -11.17 6.93 -6.69
C PHE A 346 -11.58 6.17 -7.94
N ALA A 347 -12.89 5.94 -8.06
CA ALA A 347 -13.49 5.16 -9.13
C ALA A 347 -14.64 5.93 -9.78
N ILE A 348 -14.86 5.70 -11.07
CA ILE A 348 -15.95 6.30 -11.83
C ILE A 348 -16.73 5.24 -12.61
N ASP A 349 -18.03 5.49 -12.74
CA ASP A 349 -18.96 4.58 -13.42
C ASP A 349 -20.13 5.34 -14.06
N ASP A 350 -20.88 4.66 -14.94
CA ASP A 350 -22.15 5.14 -15.53
C ASP A 350 -22.04 6.55 -16.14
N ILE A 351 -21.04 6.77 -17.00
CA ILE A 351 -20.82 8.07 -17.64
C ILE A 351 -21.78 8.26 -18.81
N ALA A 352 -22.48 9.39 -18.83
CA ALA A 352 -23.44 9.73 -19.88
C ALA A 352 -23.31 11.19 -20.36
N ILE A 353 -23.62 11.38 -21.65
CA ILE A 353 -24.02 12.67 -22.22
C ILE A 353 -25.31 12.39 -23.02
N PRO A 354 -26.49 12.48 -22.37
CA PRO A 354 -27.75 12.04 -22.97
C PRO A 354 -28.11 12.76 -24.27
N GLU A 355 -27.76 14.04 -24.41
CA GLU A 355 -28.12 14.86 -25.58
C GLU A 355 -27.46 14.38 -26.89
N ILE A 356 -26.35 13.64 -26.79
CA ILE A 356 -25.68 12.99 -27.92
C ILE A 356 -25.86 11.46 -27.92
N ASN A 357 -26.74 10.94 -27.07
CA ASN A 357 -26.98 9.50 -26.85
C ASN A 357 -25.73 8.71 -26.43
N TYR A 358 -24.83 9.32 -25.67
CA TYR A 358 -23.69 8.61 -25.09
C TYR A 358 -24.04 8.09 -23.70
N PHE A 359 -23.76 6.80 -23.46
CA PHE A 359 -23.77 6.16 -22.16
C PHE A 359 -22.76 5.01 -22.16
N SER A 360 -22.00 4.87 -21.09
CA SER A 360 -21.16 3.71 -20.83
C SER A 360 -21.15 3.36 -19.35
N ASN A 361 -21.45 2.10 -19.05
CA ASN A 361 -21.25 1.44 -17.75
C ASN A 361 -20.12 0.39 -17.83
N PHE A 362 -19.29 0.50 -18.87
CA PHE A 362 -18.08 -0.30 -19.09
C PHE A 362 -18.21 -1.82 -19.25
N GLU A 363 -19.39 -2.42 -19.10
CA GLU A 363 -19.59 -3.89 -19.18
C GLU A 363 -19.26 -4.54 -20.53
N THR A 364 -19.18 -3.77 -21.61
CA THR A 364 -18.96 -4.29 -22.97
C THR A 364 -17.67 -3.81 -23.62
N ASP A 365 -17.20 -2.62 -23.22
CA ASP A 365 -16.00 -1.98 -23.71
C ASP A 365 -15.55 -0.90 -22.73
N ASN A 366 -14.44 -0.23 -23.02
CA ASN A 366 -13.88 0.83 -22.18
C ASN A 366 -14.64 2.17 -22.30
N GLY A 367 -15.83 2.19 -22.92
CA GLY A 367 -16.60 3.39 -23.23
C GLY A 367 -15.91 4.33 -24.21
N GLY A 368 -14.85 3.86 -24.87
CA GLY A 368 -13.87 4.60 -25.69
C GLY A 368 -13.12 5.70 -24.95
N TRP A 369 -12.83 5.48 -23.67
CA TRP A 369 -11.92 6.31 -22.90
C TRP A 369 -10.47 5.87 -23.13
N GLU A 370 -9.58 6.86 -23.23
CA GLU A 370 -8.14 6.68 -23.33
C GLU A 370 -7.52 6.84 -21.94
N SER A 371 -6.95 5.76 -21.41
CA SER A 371 -6.29 5.77 -20.11
C SER A 371 -4.79 6.05 -20.23
N ALA A 372 -4.29 6.87 -19.32
CA ALA A 372 -2.90 6.91 -18.90
C ALA A 372 -2.87 6.82 -17.36
N GLY A 373 -2.75 5.60 -16.83
CA GLY A 373 -2.65 5.31 -15.40
C GLY A 373 -3.92 4.73 -14.78
N TRP A 374 -5.09 5.09 -15.29
CA TRP A 374 -6.37 4.50 -14.89
C TRP A 374 -6.48 3.03 -15.34
N VAL A 375 -7.17 2.21 -14.58
CA VAL A 375 -7.36 0.78 -14.89
C VAL A 375 -8.84 0.44 -14.85
N LEU A 376 -9.32 -0.27 -15.87
CA LEU A 376 -10.67 -0.83 -15.86
C LEU A 376 -10.62 -2.14 -15.07
N ILE A 377 -11.35 -2.20 -13.97
CA ILE A 377 -11.28 -3.31 -13.01
C ILE A 377 -12.66 -3.94 -12.78
N ASP A 378 -12.66 -5.23 -12.44
CA ASP A 378 -13.81 -5.96 -11.87
C ASP A 378 -13.79 -6.01 -10.34
N ASN A 379 -12.77 -5.37 -9.74
CA ASN A 379 -12.49 -5.33 -8.31
C ASN A 379 -12.30 -6.71 -7.66
N ILE A 380 -11.71 -7.68 -8.36
CA ILE A 380 -11.46 -9.03 -7.83
C ILE A 380 -9.97 -9.36 -7.91
N LEU A 381 -9.34 -9.56 -6.75
CA LEU A 381 -7.95 -10.03 -6.64
C LEU A 381 -7.88 -11.44 -6.09
N PRO A 382 -6.97 -12.31 -6.59
CA PRO A 382 -6.66 -13.57 -5.94
C PRO A 382 -6.14 -13.37 -4.52
N GLN A 383 -6.63 -14.17 -3.56
CA GLN A 383 -6.24 -14.12 -2.15
C GLN A 383 -5.49 -15.39 -1.77
N ARG A 384 -4.32 -15.25 -1.16
CA ARG A 384 -3.52 -16.36 -0.62
C ARG A 384 -3.13 -16.11 0.83
N ALA A 385 -2.71 -17.16 1.53
CA ALA A 385 -2.18 -17.03 2.88
C ALA A 385 -1.09 -18.05 3.17
N TRP A 386 -0.04 -17.61 3.87
CA TRP A 386 0.92 -18.52 4.50
C TRP A 386 0.38 -18.99 5.84
N VAL A 387 0.44 -20.30 6.08
CA VAL A 387 0.21 -20.92 7.39
C VAL A 387 1.49 -21.60 7.81
N GLN A 388 2.15 -21.05 8.82
CA GLN A 388 3.46 -21.50 9.28
C GLN A 388 3.38 -21.99 10.73
N VAL A 389 3.70 -23.25 10.96
CA VAL A 389 3.69 -23.90 12.26
C VAL A 389 5.12 -24.06 12.74
N LEU A 390 5.38 -23.53 13.93
CA LEU A 390 6.66 -23.56 14.62
C LEU A 390 6.54 -24.40 15.90
N GLN A 391 7.43 -25.38 16.02
CA GLN A 391 7.58 -26.28 17.17
C GLN A 391 9.03 -26.18 17.70
N TYR A 392 9.27 -26.31 19.01
CA TYR A 392 10.61 -26.17 19.63
C TYR A 392 11.03 -27.39 20.41
N ASP A 393 12.01 -28.15 19.93
CA ASP A 393 12.30 -29.46 20.54
C ASP A 393 12.85 -29.31 21.97
N ASP A 394 13.14 -30.42 22.66
CA ASP A 394 13.71 -30.37 24.01
C ASP A 394 15.01 -29.52 24.10
N ASN A 395 15.72 -29.35 22.98
CA ASN A 395 16.93 -28.54 22.89
C ASN A 395 16.65 -27.09 22.43
N HIS A 396 15.38 -26.69 22.35
CA HIS A 396 14.90 -25.41 21.84
C HIS A 396 15.25 -25.16 20.37
N THR A 397 15.40 -26.21 19.57
CA THR A 397 15.62 -26.08 18.12
C THR A 397 14.27 -25.88 17.43
N PRO A 398 14.12 -24.85 16.57
CA PRO A 398 12.88 -24.62 15.85
C PRO A 398 12.69 -25.64 14.71
N HIS A 399 11.51 -26.27 14.66
CA HIS A 399 11.02 -27.11 13.57
C HIS A 399 9.84 -26.42 12.91
N ILE A 400 9.97 -26.18 11.60
CA ILE A 400 9.02 -25.37 10.83
C ILE A 400 8.31 -26.25 9.82
N THR A 401 6.98 -26.19 9.82
CA THR A 401 6.12 -26.71 8.75
C THR A 401 5.35 -25.53 8.18
N ARG A 402 5.31 -25.37 6.85
CA ARG A 402 4.55 -24.29 6.21
C ARG A 402 3.68 -24.82 5.07
N TRP A 403 2.54 -24.16 4.87
CA TRP A 403 1.64 -24.39 3.75
C TRP A 403 1.21 -23.07 3.13
N LEU A 404 0.98 -23.10 1.82
CA LEU A 404 0.33 -22.03 1.08
C LEU A 404 -1.14 -22.38 0.91
N ALA A 405 -2.03 -21.48 1.33
CA ALA A 405 -3.47 -21.59 1.15
C ALA A 405 -3.91 -20.71 -0.02
N GLU A 406 -4.71 -21.28 -0.92
CA GLU A 406 -5.41 -20.59 -2.01
C GLU A 406 -6.92 -20.69 -1.72
N GLY A 407 -7.37 -19.94 -0.72
CA GLY A 407 -8.72 -20.07 -0.15
C GLY A 407 -8.83 -21.06 1.02
N ASN A 408 -9.99 -21.69 1.15
CA ASN A 408 -10.26 -22.67 2.21
C ASN A 408 -9.34 -23.90 2.10
N ALA A 409 -8.65 -24.23 3.19
CA ALA A 409 -7.70 -25.35 3.19
C ALA A 409 -7.61 -26.05 4.57
N SER A 410 -7.23 -27.33 4.54
CA SER A 410 -7.00 -28.15 5.74
C SER A 410 -5.77 -29.03 5.59
N TRP A 411 -4.96 -29.12 6.64
CA TRP A 411 -3.74 -29.93 6.66
C TRP A 411 -3.65 -30.76 7.93
N SER A 412 -3.17 -32.00 7.80
CA SER A 412 -2.83 -32.83 8.94
C SER A 412 -1.42 -32.53 9.42
N LEU A 413 -1.25 -32.37 10.73
CA LEU A 413 0.03 -32.16 11.38
C LEU A 413 0.22 -33.22 12.47
N SER A 414 1.35 -33.93 12.37
CA SER A 414 1.86 -34.76 13.47
C SER A 414 2.89 -33.94 14.23
N LEU A 415 2.65 -33.77 15.53
CA LEU A 415 3.57 -33.11 16.44
C LEU A 415 4.74 -34.04 16.74
N GLN A 416 5.93 -33.47 16.90
CA GLN A 416 7.04 -34.25 17.48
C GLN A 416 6.76 -34.52 18.98
N PRO A 417 7.36 -35.57 19.55
CA PRO A 417 7.27 -35.83 20.98
C PRO A 417 7.86 -34.63 21.75
N SER A 418 7.25 -34.28 22.89
CA SER A 418 7.72 -33.34 23.94
C SER A 418 7.33 -31.85 23.89
N TYR A 419 6.49 -31.40 22.96
CA TYR A 419 6.13 -29.97 22.91
C TYR A 419 5.05 -29.52 23.91
N GLU A 420 5.35 -28.48 24.68
CA GLU A 420 4.37 -27.80 25.54
C GLU A 420 3.56 -26.72 24.78
N LYS A 421 4.12 -26.15 23.69
CA LYS A 421 3.51 -25.06 22.92
C LYS A 421 3.82 -25.15 21.43
N VAL A 422 2.82 -24.89 20.60
CA VAL A 422 2.93 -24.77 19.14
C VAL A 422 2.56 -23.35 18.75
N ILE A 423 3.40 -22.71 17.95
CA ILE A 423 3.11 -21.37 17.41
C ILE A 423 2.65 -21.51 15.97
N ILE A 424 1.55 -20.84 15.62
CA ILE A 424 1.02 -20.81 14.26
C ILE A 424 0.99 -19.36 13.80
N ALA A 425 1.75 -19.02 12.78
CA ALA A 425 1.66 -17.74 12.09
C ALA A 425 0.74 -17.89 10.88
N VAL A 426 -0.26 -17.01 10.78
CA VAL A 426 -1.12 -16.89 9.60
C VAL A 426 -0.91 -15.50 9.00
N SER A 427 -0.54 -15.48 7.73
CA SER A 427 -0.21 -14.25 7.01
C SER A 427 -0.92 -14.23 5.66
N PRO A 428 -2.11 -13.60 5.57
CA PRO A 428 -2.79 -13.40 4.30
C PRO A 428 -2.05 -12.37 3.45
N PHE A 429 -2.10 -12.53 2.14
CA PHE A 429 -1.48 -11.60 1.22
C PHE A 429 -2.19 -11.54 -0.15
N ALA A 430 -2.32 -10.31 -0.62
CA ALA A 430 -2.75 -9.89 -1.94
C ALA A 430 -2.03 -8.54 -2.22
N PRO A 431 -1.17 -8.44 -3.26
CA PRO A 431 -0.11 -7.42 -3.34
C PRO A 431 -0.54 -5.97 -3.47
N VAL A 432 -1.76 -5.71 -3.92
CA VAL A 432 -2.17 -4.36 -4.36
C VAL A 432 -3.40 -3.81 -3.63
N THR A 433 -3.89 -4.49 -2.57
CA THR A 433 -5.05 -4.04 -1.79
C THR A 433 -4.69 -3.73 -0.35
N THR A 434 -5.36 -2.72 0.20
CA THR A 434 -5.35 -2.39 1.63
C THR A 434 -6.61 -2.87 2.34
N VAL A 435 -7.52 -3.55 1.62
CA VAL A 435 -8.77 -4.09 2.18
C VAL A 435 -8.44 -5.20 3.17
N PRO A 436 -8.89 -5.09 4.45
CA PRO A 436 -8.72 -6.14 5.43
C PRO A 436 -9.45 -7.43 5.03
N ILE A 437 -8.99 -8.56 5.56
CA ILE A 437 -9.55 -9.89 5.31
C ILE A 437 -10.04 -10.53 6.61
N ASP A 438 -11.26 -11.05 6.58
CA ASP A 438 -11.77 -11.92 7.63
C ASP A 438 -11.43 -13.38 7.33
N TYR A 439 -10.83 -14.07 8.30
CA TYR A 439 -10.58 -15.50 8.24
C TYR A 439 -10.81 -16.20 9.58
N THR A 440 -10.96 -17.52 9.53
CA THR A 440 -11.07 -18.38 10.71
C THR A 440 -9.97 -19.43 10.68
N LEU A 441 -9.17 -19.52 11.73
CA LEU A 441 -8.25 -20.62 11.97
C LEU A 441 -8.88 -21.59 12.97
N ALA A 442 -8.97 -22.87 12.63
CA ALA A 442 -9.50 -23.91 13.50
C ALA A 442 -8.52 -25.09 13.62
N VAL A 443 -8.54 -25.75 14.77
CA VAL A 443 -7.78 -26.95 15.05
C VAL A 443 -8.71 -28.03 15.58
N SER A 444 -8.65 -29.22 15.00
CA SER A 444 -9.31 -30.42 15.51
C SER A 444 -8.31 -31.53 15.79
N TYR A 445 -8.62 -32.39 16.73
CA TYR A 445 -7.77 -33.51 17.13
C TYR A 445 -8.40 -34.81 16.67
N ASN A 446 -7.58 -35.69 16.10
CA ASN A 446 -7.99 -37.00 15.65
C ASN A 446 -8.09 -38.00 16.81
#